data_AF-A0A399G6Q7-F1
#
_entry.id   AF-A0A399G6Q7-F1
#
_cell.length_a   1.000
_cell.length_b   1.000
_cell.length_c   1.000
_cell.angle_alpha   90.00
_cell.angle_beta   90.00
_cell.angle_gamma   90.00
#
_symmetry.space_group_name_H-M   'P 1'
#
loop_
_entity.id
_entity.type
_entity.pdbx_description
1 polymer ?
#
loop_
_entity_poly.entity_id
_entity_poly.type
_entity_poly.pdbx_seq_one_letter_code
_entity_poly.pdbx_strand_id
1 'polypeptide(L)'
;MRTFRVQARRRDGGWELRIEGVATVRVARLTRAEAAAREYVARTLDAAEDSFTVEVVACLDPETELMIQRAREASRRAEQAQREAARQARAVVDRLHREGLNGREIARCLGISPQRVSQLLAAAPARRPAEIR
;
A
#
# COMPACT_ATOMS: atom_id res chain seq x y z
N MET A 1 13.66 -2.40 -20.08
CA MET A 1 14.55 -2.61 -18.93
C MET A 1 14.47 -4.08 -18.54
N ARG A 2 15.61 -4.78 -18.36
CA ARG A 2 15.62 -6.21 -18.02
C ARG A 2 15.26 -6.39 -16.53
N THR A 3 14.49 -7.42 -16.21
CA THR A 3 14.16 -7.77 -14.82
C THR A 3 14.75 -9.12 -14.46
N PHE A 4 15.45 -9.20 -13.33
CA PHE A 4 15.97 -10.43 -12.74
C PHE A 4 15.06 -10.87 -11.60
N ARG A 5 14.46 -12.05 -11.74
CA ARG A 5 13.64 -12.65 -10.68
C ARG A 5 14.53 -13.43 -9.73
N VAL A 6 14.27 -13.26 -8.44
CA VAL A 6 15.03 -13.87 -7.35
C VAL A 6 14.10 -14.64 -6.46
N GLN A 7 14.27 -15.95 -6.40
CA GLN A 7 13.53 -16.80 -5.47
C GLN A 7 14.33 -16.93 -4.18
N ALA A 8 13.79 -16.40 -3.08
CA ALA A 8 14.40 -16.46 -1.77
C ALA A 8 13.79 -17.60 -0.94
N ARG A 9 14.59 -18.58 -0.55
CA ARG A 9 14.19 -19.73 0.28
C ARG A 9 14.93 -19.71 1.61
N ARG A 10 14.23 -19.97 2.70
CA ARG A 10 14.87 -20.05 4.02
C ARG A 10 15.63 -21.38 4.16
N ARG A 11 16.93 -21.31 4.45
CA ARG A 11 17.85 -22.46 4.60
C ARG A 11 18.89 -22.17 5.66
N ASP A 12 19.12 -23.14 6.56
CA ASP A 12 20.17 -23.12 7.60
C ASP A 12 20.29 -21.78 8.36
N GLY A 13 19.14 -21.24 8.80
CA GLY A 13 19.12 -19.97 9.55
C GLY A 13 19.29 -18.70 8.71
N GLY A 14 19.51 -18.81 7.40
CA GLY A 14 19.59 -17.70 6.45
C GLY A 14 18.65 -17.84 5.26
N TRP A 15 18.92 -17.09 4.21
CA TRP A 15 18.16 -17.07 2.96
C TRP A 15 19.08 -17.39 1.79
N GLU A 16 18.69 -18.40 1.03
CA GLU A 16 19.26 -18.72 -0.27
C GLU A 16 18.47 -17.96 -1.35
N LEU A 17 19.18 -17.21 -2.20
CA LEU A 17 18.62 -16.39 -3.26
C LEU A 17 19.01 -17.00 -4.60
N ARG A 18 18.05 -17.59 -5.30
CA ARG A 18 18.23 -18.10 -6.66
C ARG A 18 17.88 -16.98 -7.65
N ILE A 19 18.89 -16.38 -8.25
CA ILE A 19 18.78 -15.35 -9.28
C ILE A 19 18.64 -16.05 -10.64
N GLU A 20 17.48 -15.90 -11.28
CA GLU A 20 17.14 -16.63 -12.51
C GLU A 20 18.15 -16.37 -13.63
N GLY A 21 18.78 -17.45 -14.11
CA GLY A 21 19.76 -17.41 -15.20
C GLY A 21 21.10 -16.75 -14.85
N VAL A 22 21.39 -16.49 -13.56
CA VAL A 22 22.63 -15.85 -13.11
C VAL A 22 23.37 -16.73 -12.12
N ALA A 23 22.88 -16.85 -10.88
CA ALA A 23 23.56 -17.56 -9.81
C ALA A 23 22.65 -17.81 -8.60
N THR A 24 23.19 -18.53 -7.62
CA THR A 24 22.61 -18.62 -6.28
C THR A 24 23.55 -17.94 -5.28
N VAL A 25 23.02 -17.04 -4.45
CA VAL A 25 23.77 -16.34 -3.38
C VAL A 25 23.08 -16.52 -2.03
N ARG A 26 23.76 -16.24 -0.91
CA ARG A 26 23.19 -16.36 0.44
C ARG A 26 23.24 -15.04 1.19
N VAL A 27 22.18 -14.75 1.95
CA VAL A 27 22.11 -13.60 2.87
C VAL A 27 21.54 -14.02 4.22
N ALA A 28 21.94 -13.36 5.30
CA ALA A 28 21.44 -13.67 6.64
C ALA A 28 19.97 -13.25 6.85
N ARG A 29 19.52 -12.18 6.19
CA ARG A 29 18.18 -11.60 6.35
C ARG A 29 17.56 -11.31 4.99
N LEU A 30 16.27 -11.60 4.84
CA LEU A 30 15.52 -11.34 3.61
C LEU A 30 15.56 -9.86 3.20
N THR A 31 15.63 -8.94 4.16
CA THR A 31 15.75 -7.49 3.90
C THR A 31 17.02 -7.09 3.16
N ARG A 32 18.04 -7.97 3.09
CA ARG A 32 19.25 -7.75 2.29
C ARG A 32 19.19 -8.37 0.89
N ALA A 33 18.13 -9.11 0.58
CA ALA A 33 18.08 -9.94 -0.62
C ALA A 33 18.15 -9.14 -1.92
N GLU A 34 17.39 -8.04 -2.01
CA GLU A 34 17.36 -7.24 -3.24
C GLU A 34 18.71 -6.56 -3.49
N ALA A 35 19.28 -5.90 -2.48
CA ALA A 35 20.57 -5.23 -2.59
C ALA A 35 21.68 -6.22 -2.96
N ALA A 36 21.76 -7.37 -2.28
CA ALA A 36 22.77 -8.38 -2.57
C ALA A 36 22.63 -9.00 -3.97
N ALA A 37 21.39 -9.24 -4.42
CA ALA A 37 21.16 -9.74 -5.77
C ALA A 37 21.50 -8.69 -6.84
N ARG A 38 21.17 -7.42 -6.60
CA ARG A 38 21.49 -6.30 -7.50
C ARG A 38 22.99 -6.12 -7.67
N GLU A 39 23.73 -6.04 -6.56
CA GLU A 39 25.19 -5.95 -6.55
C GLU A 39 25.82 -7.14 -7.30
N TYR A 40 25.32 -8.36 -7.05
CA TYR A 40 25.83 -9.55 -7.71
C TYR A 40 25.59 -9.54 -9.23
N VAL A 41 24.39 -9.18 -9.68
CA VAL A 41 24.04 -9.11 -11.10
C VAL A 41 24.85 -8.02 -11.81
N ALA A 42 24.95 -6.83 -11.23
CA ALA A 42 25.71 -5.72 -11.78
C ALA A 42 27.17 -6.10 -12.00
N ARG A 43 27.81 -6.69 -10.98
CA ARG A 43 29.19 -7.18 -11.05
C ARG A 43 29.37 -8.31 -12.07
N THR A 44 28.40 -9.23 -12.18
CA THR A 44 28.49 -10.38 -13.10
C THR A 44 28.34 -9.97 -14.56
N LEU A 45 27.54 -8.92 -14.83
CA LEU A 45 27.23 -8.45 -16.17
C LEU A 45 28.04 -7.21 -16.58
N ASP A 46 28.93 -6.73 -15.70
CA ASP A 46 29.63 -5.45 -15.86
C ASP A 46 28.68 -4.30 -16.25
N ALA A 47 27.57 -4.20 -15.51
CA ALA A 47 26.47 -3.29 -15.79
C ALA A 47 26.18 -2.40 -14.57
N ALA A 48 25.66 -1.20 -14.80
CA ALA A 48 25.22 -0.31 -13.73
C ALA A 48 24.03 -0.91 -12.96
N GLU A 49 24.00 -0.75 -11.64
CA GLU A 49 22.96 -1.32 -10.75
C GLU A 49 21.53 -0.82 -11.02
N ASP A 50 21.39 0.34 -11.65
CA ASP A 50 20.14 0.97 -12.05
C ASP A 50 19.72 0.64 -13.49
N SER A 51 20.57 -0.06 -14.26
CA SER A 51 20.27 -0.47 -15.65
C SER A 51 19.27 -1.62 -15.75
N PHE A 52 18.90 -2.24 -14.63
CA PHE A 52 17.96 -3.35 -14.53
C PHE A 52 17.16 -3.34 -13.22
N THR A 53 16.11 -4.16 -13.18
CA THR A 53 15.26 -4.37 -12.00
C THR A 53 15.57 -5.73 -11.36
N VAL A 54 15.49 -5.80 -10.03
CA VAL A 54 15.53 -7.05 -9.26
C VAL A 54 14.19 -7.22 -8.56
N GLU A 55 13.55 -8.37 -8.76
CA GLU A 55 12.30 -8.73 -8.08
C GLU A 55 12.54 -9.93 -7.18
N VAL A 56 12.46 -9.72 -5.86
CA VAL A 56 12.64 -10.78 -4.88
C VAL A 56 11.28 -11.33 -4.45
N VAL A 57 11.11 -12.64 -4.58
CA VAL A 57 9.95 -13.39 -4.10
C VAL A 57 10.42 -14.37 -3.03
N ALA A 58 9.89 -14.23 -1.82
CA ALA A 58 10.10 -15.22 -0.77
C ALA A 58 9.22 -16.44 -1.06
N CYS A 59 9.85 -17.60 -1.29
CA CYS A 59 9.16 -18.87 -1.46
C CYS A 59 8.97 -19.49 -0.08
N LEU A 60 7.74 -19.52 0.39
CA LEU A 60 7.34 -20.11 1.67
C LEU A 60 6.56 -21.40 1.41
N ASP A 61 6.13 -22.08 2.46
CA ASP A 61 5.21 -23.21 2.28
C ASP A 61 3.86 -22.72 1.72
N PRO A 62 3.13 -23.56 0.94
CA PRO A 62 1.90 -23.13 0.27
C PRO A 62 0.81 -22.59 1.20
N GLU A 63 0.72 -23.10 2.43
CA GLU A 63 -0.25 -22.64 3.41
C GLU A 63 0.07 -21.22 3.87
N THR A 64 1.33 -20.96 4.22
CA THR A 64 1.80 -19.62 4.57
C THR A 64 1.64 -18.62 3.42
N GLU A 65 1.95 -19.03 2.18
CA GLU A 65 1.73 -18.17 1.01
C GLU A 65 0.25 -17.80 0.85
N LEU A 66 -0.66 -18.77 1.02
CA LEU A 66 -2.10 -18.53 0.98
C LEU A 66 -2.56 -17.60 2.11
N MET A 67 -2.05 -17.77 3.33
CA MET A 67 -2.33 -16.88 4.46
C MET A 67 -1.91 -15.44 4.17
N ILE A 68 -0.71 -15.24 3.62
CA ILE A 68 -0.20 -13.91 3.23
C ILE A 68 -1.08 -13.30 2.14
N GLN A 69 -1.47 -14.08 1.12
CA GLN A 69 -2.35 -13.60 0.06
C GLN A 69 -3.70 -13.14 0.60
N ARG A 70 -4.33 -13.94 1.46
CA ARG A 70 -5.60 -13.61 2.13
C ARG A 70 -5.48 -12.35 3.00
N ALA A 71 -4.41 -12.23 3.78
CA ALA A 71 -4.16 -11.05 4.62
C ALA A 71 -4.01 -9.77 3.79
N ARG A 72 -3.26 -9.84 2.67
CA ARG A 72 -3.11 -8.72 1.73
C ARG A 72 -4.43 -8.35 1.07
N GLU A 73 -5.23 -9.33 0.66
CA GLU A 73 -6.55 -9.08 0.07
C GLU A 73 -7.50 -8.45 1.07
N ALA A 74 -7.56 -8.95 2.30
CA ALA A 74 -8.37 -8.38 3.37
C ALA A 74 -7.98 -6.92 3.65
N SER A 75 -6.68 -6.61 3.68
CA SER A 75 -6.17 -5.24 3.85
C SER A 75 -6.62 -4.33 2.72
N ARG A 76 -6.47 -4.75 1.45
CA ARG A 76 -6.94 -3.97 0.29
C ARG A 76 -8.45 -3.71 0.32
N ARG A 77 -9.25 -4.71 0.70
CA ARG A 77 -10.71 -4.56 0.84
C ARG A 77 -11.06 -3.59 1.96
N ALA A 78 -10.36 -3.65 3.10
CA ALA A 78 -10.55 -2.73 4.20
C ALA A 78 -10.22 -1.28 3.79
N GLU A 79 -9.08 -1.07 3.12
CA GLU A 79 -8.70 0.26 2.59
C GLU A 79 -9.72 0.80 1.59
N GLN A 80 -10.26 -0.06 0.72
CA GLN A 80 -11.31 0.35 -0.22
C GLN A 80 -12.60 0.74 0.49
N ALA A 81 -13.04 -0.07 1.45
CA ALA A 81 -14.24 0.21 2.24
C ALA A 81 -14.10 1.49 3.06
N GLN A 82 -12.92 1.73 3.66
CA GLN A 82 -12.63 2.98 4.38
C GLN A 82 -12.68 4.20 3.47
N ARG A 83 -12.13 4.12 2.26
CA ARG A 83 -12.20 5.20 1.26
C ARG A 83 -13.63 5.49 0.83
N GLU A 84 -14.43 4.44 0.60
CA GLU A 84 -15.85 4.54 0.27
C GLU A 84 -16.63 5.23 1.40
N ALA A 85 -16.50 4.72 2.63
CA ALA A 85 -17.17 5.27 3.80
C ALA A 85 -16.81 6.75 4.02
N ALA A 86 -15.54 7.11 3.84
CA ALA A 86 -15.11 8.50 3.94
C ALA A 86 -15.71 9.39 2.82
N ARG A 87 -15.89 8.87 1.60
CA ARG A 87 -16.54 9.61 0.51
C ARG A 87 -18.02 9.82 0.80
N GLN A 88 -18.72 8.77 1.21
CA GLN A 88 -20.15 8.84 1.53
C GLN A 88 -20.41 9.75 2.73
N ALA A 89 -19.60 9.66 3.79
CA ALA A 89 -19.74 10.52 4.97
C ALA A 89 -19.62 12.00 4.60
N ARG A 90 -18.64 12.40 3.78
CA ARG A 90 -18.52 13.79 3.31
C ARG A 90 -19.74 14.23 2.52
N ALA A 91 -20.21 13.41 1.58
CA ALA A 91 -21.39 13.73 0.78
C ALA A 91 -22.65 13.95 1.63
N VAL A 92 -22.86 13.13 2.67
CA VAL A 92 -23.99 13.28 3.59
C VAL A 92 -23.82 14.50 4.49
N VAL A 93 -22.63 14.70 5.07
CA VAL A 93 -22.33 15.89 5.89
C VAL A 93 -22.58 17.18 5.10
N ASP A 94 -22.07 17.28 3.87
CA ASP A 94 -22.24 18.46 3.01
C ASP A 94 -23.70 18.68 2.59
N ARG A 95 -24.46 17.60 2.40
CA ARG A 95 -25.90 17.70 2.09
C ARG A 95 -26.68 18.20 3.30
N LEU A 96 -26.54 17.55 4.46
CA LEU A 96 -27.28 17.91 5.66
C LEU A 96 -26.92 19.32 6.13
N HIS A 97 -25.65 19.73 5.99
CA HIS A 97 -25.25 21.09 6.31
C HIS A 97 -25.91 22.13 5.39
N ARG A 98 -26.05 21.83 4.08
CA ARG A 98 -26.79 22.69 3.13
C ARG A 98 -28.29 22.74 3.42
N GLU A 99 -28.86 21.71 4.02
CA GLU A 99 -30.25 21.67 4.50
C GLU A 99 -30.43 22.44 5.82
N GLY A 100 -29.37 23.02 6.38
CA GLY A 100 -29.41 23.90 7.56
C GLY A 100 -29.14 23.21 8.89
N LEU A 101 -28.84 21.90 8.89
CA LEU A 101 -28.52 21.18 10.12
C LEU A 101 -27.20 21.66 10.70
N ASN A 102 -27.15 21.77 12.02
CA ASN A 102 -25.93 22.07 12.75
C ASN A 102 -25.07 20.81 12.97
N GLY A 103 -23.79 21.01 13.29
CA GLY A 103 -22.83 19.90 13.41
C GLY A 103 -23.18 18.84 14.47
N ARG A 104 -23.96 19.18 15.51
CA ARG A 104 -24.40 18.22 16.53
C ARG A 104 -25.54 17.33 16.01
N GLU A 105 -26.45 17.88 15.24
CA GLU A 105 -27.52 17.13 14.59
C GLU A 105 -26.96 16.17 13.54
N ILE A 106 -26.04 16.66 12.70
CA ILE A 106 -25.36 15.83 11.70
C ILE A 106 -24.59 14.68 12.37
N ALA A 107 -23.89 14.98 13.47
CA ALA A 107 -23.17 13.97 14.27
C ALA A 107 -24.12 12.88 14.79
N ARG A 108 -25.31 13.27 15.29
CA ARG A 108 -26.36 12.35 15.73
C ARG A 108 -26.87 11.46 14.59
N CYS A 109 -27.11 12.03 13.41
CA CYS A 109 -27.58 11.29 12.24
C CYS A 109 -26.56 10.25 11.73
N LEU A 110 -25.27 10.60 11.75
CA LEU A 110 -24.19 9.76 11.22
C LEU A 110 -23.54 8.84 12.26
N GLY A 111 -23.91 8.95 13.54
CA GLY A 111 -23.31 8.15 14.61
C GLY A 111 -21.81 8.44 14.83
N ILE A 112 -21.37 9.67 14.54
CA ILE A 112 -19.98 10.12 14.68
C ILE A 112 -19.87 11.30 15.65
N SER A 113 -18.66 11.65 16.07
CA SER A 113 -18.47 12.82 16.94
C SER A 113 -18.67 14.14 16.18
N PRO A 114 -19.13 15.22 16.87
CA PRO A 114 -19.20 16.56 16.26
C PRO A 114 -17.85 17.05 15.72
N GLN A 115 -16.74 16.70 16.39
CA GLN A 115 -15.39 17.01 15.91
C GLN A 115 -15.11 16.36 14.56
N ARG A 116 -15.56 15.12 14.35
CA ARG A 116 -15.42 14.44 13.06
C ARG A 116 -16.23 15.12 11.96
N VAL A 117 -17.44 15.60 12.27
CA VAL A 117 -18.23 16.42 11.34
C VAL A 117 -17.48 17.68 10.94
N SER A 118 -16.94 18.43 11.91
CA SER A 118 -16.16 19.65 11.62
C SER A 118 -14.95 19.37 10.73
N GLN A 119 -14.23 18.27 10.97
CA GLN A 119 -13.12 17.85 10.11
C GLN A 119 -13.55 17.53 8.67
N LEU A 120 -14.71 16.87 8.51
CA LEU A 120 -15.24 16.52 7.19
C LEU A 120 -15.68 17.77 6.41
N LEU A 121 -16.30 18.74 7.08
CA LEU A 121 -16.66 20.04 6.49
C LEU A 121 -15.44 20.88 6.12
N ALA A 122 -14.40 20.89 6.96
CA ALA A 122 -13.16 21.63 6.70
C ALA A 122 -12.32 21.03 5.55
N ALA A 123 -12.47 19.73 5.28
CA ALA A 123 -11.78 19.03 4.20
C ALA A 123 -12.48 19.12 2.84
N ALA A 124 -13.67 19.75 2.76
CA ALA A 124 -14.34 20.01 1.50
C ALA A 124 -13.56 21.08 0.71
N PRO A 125 -13.37 20.92 -0.62
CA PRO A 125 -12.67 21.92 -1.42
C PRO A 125 -13.32 23.29 -1.25
N ALA A 126 -12.51 24.32 -1.00
CA ALA A 126 -12.95 25.68 -0.74
C ALA A 126 -13.96 26.14 -1.81
N ARG A 127 -15.15 26.52 -1.33
CA ARG A 127 -16.24 27.04 -2.15
C ARG A 127 -15.75 28.29 -2.88
N ARG A 128 -15.64 28.26 -4.22
CA ARG A 128 -15.45 29.50 -5.00
C ARG A 128 -16.69 30.38 -4.77
N PRO A 129 -16.54 31.64 -4.34
CA PRO A 129 -17.69 32.54 -4.21
C PRO A 129 -18.31 32.74 -5.59
N ALA A 130 -19.64 32.66 -5.65
CA ALA A 130 -20.39 32.95 -6.86
C ALA A 130 -20.17 34.42 -7.21
N GLU A 131 -19.54 34.68 -8.35
CA GLU A 131 -19.51 36.02 -8.95
C GLU A 131 -20.95 36.37 -9.33
N ILE A 132 -21.52 37.33 -8.60
CA ILE A 132 -22.77 38.00 -8.94
C ILE A 132 -22.40 38.95 -10.09
N ARG A 133 -23.06 38.79 -11.25
CA ARG A 133 -22.97 39.70 -12.38
C ARG A 133 -24.36 40.15 -12.79
#